data_AF-Q663D5-F1
#
_entry.id   AF-Q663D5-F1
#
_cell.length_a   1.000
_cell.length_b   1.000
_cell.length_c   1.000
_cell.angle_alpha   90.00
_cell.angle_beta   90.00
_cell.angle_gamma   90.00
#
_symmetry.space_group_name_H-M   'P 1'
#
loop_
_entity.id
_entity.type
_entity.pdbx_description
1 polymer ?
#
loop_
_entity_poly.entity_id
_entity_poly.type
_entity_poly.pdbx_seq_one_letter_code
_entity_poly.pdbx_strand_id
1 'polypeptide(L)'
;MYTVSIDDFEQILKDDELPINEMVLMSAILSEVKEFSKTFIPNCNDLVDKASEHSITYNRLTEGDKLFLNGIMSMPLFICYGSNCLLN
;
A
#
# COMPACT_ATOMS: atom_id res chain seq x y z
N MET A 1 -9.10 6.24 14.85
CA MET A 1 -8.14 5.42 14.08
C MET A 1 -7.79 6.22 12.85
N TYR A 2 -6.50 6.47 12.62
CA TYR A 2 -6.05 7.26 11.47
C TYR A 2 -6.01 6.36 10.22
N THR A 3 -6.47 6.86 9.08
CA THR A 3 -6.46 6.14 7.81
C THR A 3 -5.79 7.00 6.72
N VAL A 4 -5.19 6.31 5.75
CA VAL A 4 -4.49 6.90 4.60
C VAL A 4 -5.28 6.59 3.33
N SER A 5 -5.36 7.55 2.42
CA SER A 5 -5.93 7.32 1.09
C SER A 5 -5.03 6.40 0.28
N ILE A 6 -5.62 5.44 -0.43
CA ILE A 6 -4.85 4.59 -1.35
C ILE A 6 -4.20 5.45 -2.45
N ASP A 7 -4.85 6.53 -2.89
CA ASP A 7 -4.28 7.44 -3.89
C ASP A 7 -3.06 8.20 -3.34
N ASP A 8 -3.11 8.63 -2.08
CA ASP A 8 -1.98 9.31 -1.43
C ASP A 8 -0.81 8.34 -1.25
N PHE A 9 -1.09 7.09 -0.85
CA PHE A 9 -0.09 6.05 -0.76
C PHE A 9 0.53 5.70 -2.12
N GLU A 10 -0.29 5.57 -3.17
CA GLU A 10 0.20 5.34 -4.53
C GLU A 10 1.12 6.49 -5.00
N GLN A 11 0.81 7.73 -4.61
CA GLN A 11 1.69 8.88 -4.90
C GLN A 11 3.01 8.79 -4.12
N ILE A 12 2.98 8.44 -2.83
CA ILE A 12 4.20 8.24 -2.03
C ILE A 12 5.11 7.19 -2.69
N LEU A 13 4.56 6.07 -3.15
CA LEU A 13 5.35 5.02 -3.81
C LEU A 13 5.97 5.47 -5.14
N LYS A 14 5.30 6.38 -5.87
CA LYS A 14 5.85 7.00 -7.08
C LYS A 14 7.01 7.94 -6.75
N ASP A 15 6.88 8.69 -5.67
CA ASP A 15 7.90 9.64 -5.22
C ASP A 15 9.13 8.90 -4.64
N ASP A 16 8.93 7.73 -4.02
CA ASP A 16 9.99 6.84 -3.50
C ASP A 16 10.69 6.02 -4.61
N GLU A 17 10.36 6.25 -5.88
CA GLU A 17 10.97 5.60 -7.06
C GLU A 17 10.96 4.06 -7.00
N LEU A 18 9.83 3.47 -6.59
CA LEU A 18 9.68 2.02 -6.63
C LEU A 18 9.99 1.49 -8.05
N PRO A 19 10.74 0.38 -8.21
CA PRO A 19 11.12 -0.06 -9.54
C PRO A 19 9.88 -0.38 -10.39
N ILE A 20 9.98 -0.11 -11.70
CA ILE A 20 8.82 0.03 -12.58
C ILE A 20 7.91 -1.21 -12.58
N ASN A 21 8.49 -2.42 -12.55
CA ASN A 21 7.70 -3.66 -12.60
C ASN A 21 6.86 -3.82 -11.33
N GLU A 22 7.46 -3.55 -10.19
CA GLU A 22 6.86 -3.60 -8.86
C GLU A 22 5.81 -2.49 -8.71
N MET A 23 6.06 -1.30 -9.26
CA MET A 23 5.08 -0.22 -9.31
C MET A 23 3.87 -0.56 -10.15
N VAL A 24 4.04 -1.20 -11.31
CA VAL A 24 2.92 -1.65 -12.16
C VAL A 24 2.07 -2.68 -11.41
N LEU A 25 2.70 -3.66 -10.75
CA LEU A 25 2.00 -4.66 -9.95
C LEU A 25 1.26 -4.01 -8.78
N MET A 26 1.92 -3.12 -8.04
CA MET A 26 1.31 -2.42 -6.91
C MET A 26 0.12 -1.58 -7.36
N SER A 27 0.24 -0.79 -8.43
CA SER A 27 -0.87 0.00 -8.98
C SER A 27 -2.07 -0.86 -9.37
N ALA A 28 -1.85 -2.04 -9.93
CA ALA A 28 -2.93 -2.97 -10.26
C ALA A 28 -3.64 -3.47 -8.98
N ILE A 29 -2.88 -3.90 -7.98
CA ILE A 29 -3.42 -4.34 -6.68
C ILE A 29 -4.21 -3.22 -6.01
N LEU A 30 -3.64 -2.01 -5.92
CA LEU A 30 -4.28 -0.85 -5.30
C LEU A 30 -5.55 -0.45 -6.06
N SER A 31 -5.58 -0.57 -7.38
CA SER A 31 -6.77 -0.29 -8.19
C SER A 31 -7.90 -1.28 -7.92
N GLU A 32 -7.59 -2.57 -7.81
CA GLU A 32 -8.57 -3.62 -7.46
C GLU A 32 -9.12 -3.42 -6.05
N VAL A 33 -8.25 -3.10 -5.07
CA VAL A 33 -8.69 -2.78 -3.69
C VAL A 33 -9.57 -1.53 -3.65
N LYS A 34 -9.25 -0.49 -4.44
CA LYS A 34 -9.99 0.77 -4.52
C LYS A 34 -11.46 0.62 -4.93
N GLU A 35 -11.81 -0.46 -5.62
CA GLU A 35 -13.22 -0.77 -5.94
C GLU A 35 -14.06 -1.02 -4.68
N PHE A 36 -13.43 -1.48 -3.59
CA PHE A 36 -14.09 -1.84 -2.32
C PHE A 36 -13.77 -0.88 -1.19
N SER A 37 -12.55 -0.33 -1.14
CA SER A 37 -12.09 0.53 -0.06
C SER A 37 -11.11 1.58 -0.56
N LYS A 38 -11.39 2.85 -0.27
CA LYS A 38 -10.54 3.98 -0.71
C LYS A 38 -9.41 4.31 0.26
N THR A 39 -9.45 3.74 1.46
CA THR A 39 -8.52 4.07 2.55
C THR A 39 -8.11 2.81 3.31
N PHE A 40 -6.95 2.85 3.94
CA PHE A 40 -6.46 1.78 4.80
C PHE A 40 -5.85 2.35 6.09
N ILE A 41 -5.69 1.51 7.10
CA ILE A 41 -4.96 1.82 8.33
C ILE A 41 -3.47 1.57 8.05
N PRO A 42 -2.60 2.59 8.14
CA PRO A 42 -1.17 2.41 7.91
C PRO A 42 -0.51 1.71 9.10
N ASN A 43 0.71 1.20 8.88
CA ASN A 43 1.56 0.60 9.92
C ASN A 43 0.98 -0.69 10.54
N CYS A 44 0.08 -1.37 9.83
CA CYS A 44 -0.41 -2.70 10.15
C CYS A 44 -0.74 -3.47 8.86
N ASN A 45 -1.31 -4.66 8.99
CA ASN A 45 -1.62 -5.52 7.85
C ASN A 45 -2.91 -5.15 7.11
N ASP A 46 -3.60 -4.05 7.44
CA ASP A 46 -4.93 -3.73 6.86
C ASP A 46 -4.91 -3.68 5.32
N LEU A 47 -3.87 -3.09 4.71
CA LEU A 47 -3.75 -3.06 3.25
C LEU A 47 -3.41 -4.43 2.65
N VAL A 48 -2.62 -5.24 3.35
CA VAL A 48 -2.28 -6.62 2.96
C VAL A 48 -3.54 -7.50 3.02
N ASP A 49 -4.32 -7.37 4.09
CA ASP A 49 -5.56 -8.12 4.30
C ASP A 49 -6.57 -7.76 3.20
N LYS A 50 -6.74 -6.47 2.90
CA LYS A 50 -7.57 -5.99 1.78
C LYS A 50 -7.10 -6.50 0.42
N ALA A 51 -5.79 -6.52 0.17
CA ALA A 51 -5.23 -7.07 -1.05
C ALA A 51 -5.53 -8.58 -1.16
N SER A 52 -5.41 -9.33 -0.06
CA SER A 52 -5.75 -10.76 -0.02
C SER A 52 -7.23 -11.02 -0.27
N GLU A 53 -8.12 -10.16 0.22
CA GLU A 53 -9.57 -10.32 0.09
C GLU A 53 -10.08 -9.90 -1.30
N HIS A 54 -9.53 -8.84 -1.87
CA HIS A 54 -10.12 -8.16 -3.02
C HIS A 54 -9.27 -8.13 -4.29
N SER A 55 -7.95 -8.39 -4.21
CA SER A 55 -7.07 -8.31 -5.37
C SER A 55 -6.83 -9.68 -6.00
N ILE A 56 -7.32 -9.86 -7.23
CA ILE A 56 -7.02 -11.03 -8.07
C ILE A 56 -5.53 -11.02 -8.44
N THR A 57 -4.98 -9.84 -8.71
CA THR A 57 -3.56 -9.66 -9.03
C THR A 57 -2.68 -10.16 -7.88
N TYR A 58 -2.93 -9.70 -6.65
CA TYR A 58 -2.19 -10.12 -5.46
C TYR A 58 -2.27 -11.64 -5.23
N ASN A 59 -3.47 -12.22 -5.37
CA ASN A 59 -3.69 -13.64 -5.11
C ASN A 59 -3.00 -14.58 -6.11
N ARG A 60 -2.61 -14.09 -7.30
CA ARG A 60 -1.90 -14.85 -8.34
C ARG A 60 -0.38 -14.78 -8.23
N LEU A 61 0.14 -13.91 -7.37
CA LEU A 61 1.58 -13.74 -7.19
C LEU A 61 2.24 -14.98 -6.56
N THR A 62 3.54 -15.12 -6.82
CA THR A 62 4.35 -16.10 -6.08
C THR A 62 4.50 -15.67 -4.63
N GLU A 63 4.81 -16.61 -3.74
CA GLU A 63 5.04 -16.29 -2.33
C GLU A 63 6.21 -15.30 -2.14
N GLY A 64 7.22 -15.33 -3.02
CA GLY A 64 8.32 -14.36 -3.02
C GLY A 64 7.85 -12.93 -3.34
N ASP A 65 7.05 -12.78 -4.39
CA ASP A 65 6.51 -11.47 -4.78
C ASP A 65 5.54 -10.92 -3.73
N LYS A 66 4.72 -11.79 -3.12
CA LYS A 66 3.86 -11.42 -1.98
C LYS A 66 4.67 -10.91 -0.81
N LEU A 67 5.73 -11.63 -0.41
CA LEU A 67 6.59 -11.20 0.71
C LEU A 67 7.18 -9.81 0.46
N PHE A 68 7.66 -9.54 -0.75
CA PHE A 68 8.18 -8.23 -1.12
C PHE A 68 7.11 -7.13 -1.05
N LEU A 69 5.96 -7.32 -1.71
CA LEU A 69 4.89 -6.32 -1.75
C LEU A 69 4.22 -6.12 -0.38
N ASN A 70 4.15 -7.17 0.45
CA ASN A 70 3.68 -7.05 1.83
C ASN A 70 4.60 -6.14 2.66
N GLY A 71 5.91 -6.22 2.43
CA GLY A 71 6.86 -5.30 3.05
C GLY A 71 6.58 -3.83 2.69
N ILE A 72 6.17 -3.57 1.45
CA ILE A 72 5.80 -2.22 0.99
C ILE A 72 4.45 -1.79 1.58
N MET A 73 3.43 -2.64 1.51
CA MET A 73 2.08 -2.31 2.01
C MET A 73 2.02 -2.12 3.53
N SER A 74 2.96 -2.73 4.27
CA SER A 74 3.10 -2.57 5.72
C SER A 74 4.19 -1.58 6.14
N MET A 75 4.79 -0.87 5.18
CA MET A 75 5.84 0.11 5.44
C MET A 75 5.36 1.19 6.43
N PRO A 76 6.20 1.58 7.40
CA PRO A 76 5.91 2.70 8.27
C PRO A 76 5.72 4.00 7.47
N LEU A 77 4.51 4.56 7.50
CA LEU A 77 4.21 5.86 6.90
C LEU A 77 4.36 6.95 7.95
N PHE A 78 5.37 7.80 7.79
CA PHE A 78 5.57 9.00 8.60
C PHE A 78 4.91 10.19 7.92
N ILE A 79 3.66 10.44 8.24
CA ILE A 79 2.90 11.53 7.62
C ILE A 79 3.13 12.81 8.43
N CYS A 80 4.05 13.64 7.94
CA CYS A 80 4.37 14.92 8.58
C CYS A 80 3.34 15.99 8.16
N TYR A 81 2.44 16.36 9.07
CA TYR A 81 1.55 17.51 8.90
C TYR A 81 2.26 18.78 9.41
N GLY A 82 2.92 19.52 8.51
CA GLY A 82 3.68 20.73 8.88
C GLY A 82 4.99 20.44 9.64
N SER A 83 5.52 21.41 10.41
CA SER A 83 6.83 21.32 11.11
C SER A 83 6.90 20.32 12.28
N ASN A 84 5.86 19.52 12.49
CA ASN A 84 5.82 18.53 13.57
C ASN A 84 5.48 17.17 12.95
N CYS A 85 6.49 16.32 12.80
CA CYS A 85 6.28 14.91 12.54
C CYS A 85 5.79 14.26 13.86
N LEU A 86 4.56 13.77 13.87
CA LEU A 86 4.05 12.96 14.98
C LEU A 86 4.67 11.56 14.84
N LEU A 87 5.64 11.28 15.70
CA LEU A 87 6.16 9.92 15.92
C LEU A 87 5.03 9.12 16.57
N ASN A 88 4.58 8.06 15.89
CA ASN A 88 3.83 6.98 16.53
C ASN A 88 4.78 6.11 17.35
#